data_AF-A0A7S2Q0G7-F1
#
_entry.id   AF-A0A7S2Q0G7-F1
#
_cell.length_a   1.000
_cell.length_b   1.000
_cell.length_c   1.000
_cell.angle_alpha   90.00
_cell.angle_beta   90.00
_cell.angle_gamma   90.00
#
_symmetry.space_group_name_H-M   'P 1'
#
loop_
_entity.id
_entity.type
_entity.pdbx_description
1 polymer ?
#
loop_
_entity_poly.entity_id
_entity_poly.type
_entity_poly.pdbx_seq_one_letter_code
_entity_poly.pdbx_strand_id
1 'polypeptide(L)'
;VSRSIVQKAVCVLSRCPFFGLLQQRLSPVTHAYFDQKDFRCTALLSSFHAQLDSVPFEKLSEGELLLGMDHSTIFRGLRHELLSVLKAILLEGKVLVYSAS
;
A
#
# COMPACT_ATOMS: atom_id res chain seq x y z
N VAL A 1 24.13 20.83 9.61
CA VAL A 1 23.88 19.46 10.14
C VAL A 1 23.38 18.59 9.00
N SER A 2 24.22 17.73 8.42
CA SER A 2 23.80 16.76 7.39
C SER A 2 23.69 15.37 8.01
N ARG A 3 22.46 14.86 8.16
CA ARG A 3 22.20 13.48 8.58
C ARG A 3 22.69 12.54 7.47
N SER A 4 23.45 11.51 7.80
CA SER A 4 24.05 10.56 6.84
C SER A 4 23.03 9.62 6.18
N ILE A 5 21.81 9.51 6.73
CA ILE A 5 20.75 8.64 6.24
C ILE A 5 19.50 9.48 6.02
N VAL A 6 18.94 9.39 4.81
CA VAL A 6 17.67 10.02 4.43
C VAL A 6 16.54 9.03 4.67
N GLN A 7 15.64 9.35 5.60
CA GLN A 7 14.42 8.59 5.88
C GLN A 7 13.25 9.30 5.19
N LYS A 8 12.87 8.86 3.99
CA LYS A 8 11.76 9.42 3.22
C LYS A 8 10.87 8.30 2.71
N ALA A 9 9.58 8.60 2.59
CA ALA A 9 8.58 7.71 2.01
C ALA A 9 7.75 8.49 1.00
N VAL A 10 7.26 7.78 -0.01
CA VAL A 10 6.22 8.26 -0.93
C VAL A 10 4.94 7.54 -0.53
N CYS A 11 3.89 8.30 -0.24
CA CYS A 11 2.59 7.76 0.15
C CYS A 11 1.52 8.27 -0.82
N VAL A 12 0.54 7.43 -1.10
CA VAL A 12 -0.62 7.77 -1.93
C VAL A 12 -1.86 7.65 -1.07
N LEU A 13 -2.69 8.68 -1.07
CA LEU A 13 -3.98 8.69 -0.41
C LEU A 13 -5.07 8.42 -1.43
N SER A 14 -5.90 7.42 -1.17
CA SER A 14 -6.95 6.99 -2.09
C SER A 14 -8.26 6.78 -1.34
N ARG A 15 -9.37 7.02 -2.04
CA ARG A 15 -10.73 6.70 -1.58
C ARG A 15 -11.17 5.26 -1.94
N CYS A 16 -10.41 4.56 -2.78
CA CYS A 16 -10.74 3.21 -3.25
C CYS A 16 -9.60 2.21 -2.91
N PRO A 17 -9.91 0.95 -2.55
CA PRO A 17 -8.93 0.00 -2.02
C PRO A 17 -8.17 -0.80 -3.11
N PHE A 18 -7.45 -0.13 -4.02
CA PHE A 18 -6.71 -0.76 -5.14
C PHE A 18 -5.21 -1.01 -4.83
N PHE A 19 -4.92 -1.55 -3.64
CA PHE A 19 -3.55 -1.60 -3.11
C PHE A 19 -2.56 -2.36 -4.02
N GLY A 20 -2.92 -3.53 -4.53
CA GLY A 20 -2.00 -4.35 -5.33
C GLY A 20 -1.58 -3.69 -6.64
N LEU A 21 -2.55 -3.17 -7.41
CA LEU A 21 -2.29 -2.40 -8.63
C LEU A 21 -1.47 -1.15 -8.36
N LEU A 22 -1.78 -0.42 -7.27
CA LEU A 22 -1.04 0.77 -6.88
C LEU A 22 0.41 0.44 -6.52
N GLN A 23 0.64 -0.61 -5.73
CA GLN A 23 1.97 -1.02 -5.29
C GLN A 23 2.88 -1.34 -6.48
N GLN A 24 2.36 -2.03 -7.49
CA GLN A 24 3.12 -2.35 -8.70
C GLN A 24 3.54 -1.11 -9.50
N ARG A 25 2.70 -0.06 -9.54
CA ARG A 25 3.03 1.18 -10.26
C ARG A 25 3.85 2.16 -9.43
N LEU A 26 3.60 2.22 -8.12
CA LEU A 26 4.27 3.12 -7.19
C LEU A 26 5.72 2.70 -6.93
N SER A 27 6.00 1.39 -6.87
CA SER A 27 7.35 0.87 -6.61
C SER A 27 8.42 1.42 -7.58
N PRO A 28 8.31 1.25 -8.92
CA PRO A 28 9.33 1.75 -9.85
C PRO A 28 9.45 3.28 -9.83
N VAL A 29 8.35 4.01 -9.66
CA VAL A 29 8.36 5.48 -9.58
C VAL A 29 9.07 5.95 -8.31
N THR A 30 8.86 5.26 -7.19
CA THR A 30 9.51 5.58 -5.91
C THR A 30 11.00 5.31 -5.97
N HIS A 31 11.42 4.20 -6.57
CA HIS A 31 12.84 3.91 -6.81
C HIS A 31 13.49 4.99 -7.68
N ALA A 32 12.90 5.31 -8.83
CA ALA A 32 13.40 6.34 -9.73
C ALA A 32 13.45 7.73 -9.07
N TYR A 33 12.48 8.07 -8.23
CA TYR A 33 12.47 9.33 -7.47
C TYR A 33 13.60 9.41 -6.44
N PHE A 34 13.85 8.33 -5.69
CA PHE A 34 14.91 8.31 -4.69
C PHE A 34 16.32 8.27 -5.31
N ASP A 35 16.48 7.64 -6.48
CA ASP A 35 17.76 7.60 -7.20
C ASP A 35 18.21 8.98 -7.68
N GLN A 36 17.28 9.91 -7.91
CA GLN A 36 17.59 11.29 -8.29
C GLN A 36 18.33 12.07 -7.19
N LYS A 37 18.18 11.68 -5.92
CA LYS A 37 18.76 12.31 -4.71
C LYS A 37 18.40 13.79 -4.48
N ASP A 38 17.87 14.51 -5.47
CA ASP A 38 17.29 15.85 -5.31
C ASP A 38 15.78 15.76 -5.08
N PHE A 39 15.40 15.64 -3.81
CA PHE A 39 13.99 15.52 -3.38
C PHE A 39 13.16 16.80 -3.55
N ARG A 40 13.72 17.86 -4.13
CA ARG A 40 12.96 19.05 -4.54
C ARG A 40 12.31 18.87 -5.90
N CYS A 41 12.83 17.96 -6.73
CA CYS A 41 12.30 17.69 -8.06
C CYS A 41 11.09 16.74 -7.99
N THR A 42 9.89 17.28 -7.76
CA THR A 42 8.66 16.46 -7.65
C THR A 42 7.99 16.19 -8.98
N ALA A 43 8.57 16.59 -10.13
CA ALA A 43 7.94 16.46 -11.44
C ALA A 43 7.52 15.02 -11.78
N LEU A 44 8.34 14.04 -11.41
CA LEU A 44 8.04 12.61 -11.57
C LEU A 44 6.83 12.17 -10.72
N LEU A 45 6.72 12.68 -9.49
CA LEU A 45 5.59 12.38 -8.62
C LEU A 45 4.31 13.06 -9.12
N SER A 46 4.42 14.29 -9.65
CA SER A 46 3.29 15.01 -10.24
C SER A 46 2.74 14.31 -11.49
N SER A 47 3.62 13.82 -12.37
CA SER A 47 3.18 13.07 -13.56
C SER A 47 2.54 11.73 -13.17
N PHE A 48 3.09 11.05 -12.16
CA PHE A 48 2.50 9.84 -11.62
C PHE A 48 1.12 10.08 -11.00
N HIS A 49 0.95 11.18 -10.26
CA HIS A 49 -0.36 11.57 -9.72
C HIS A 49 -1.39 11.78 -10.84
N ALA A 50 -1.06 12.53 -11.89
CA ALA A 50 -1.95 12.75 -13.02
C ALA A 50 -2.32 11.43 -13.75
N GLN A 51 -1.37 10.50 -13.85
CA GLN A 51 -1.65 9.16 -14.38
C GLN A 51 -2.64 8.39 -13.49
N LEU A 52 -2.50 8.46 -12.17
CA LEU A 52 -3.44 7.81 -11.25
C LEU A 52 -4.84 8.44 -11.36
N ASP A 53 -4.95 9.77 -11.37
CA ASP A 53 -6.25 10.45 -11.50
C ASP A 53 -6.98 10.11 -12.80
N SER A 54 -6.24 9.79 -13.87
CA SER A 54 -6.83 9.41 -15.16
C SER A 54 -7.47 8.01 -15.16
N VAL A 55 -7.15 7.17 -14.16
CA VAL A 55 -7.71 5.82 -14.06
C VAL A 55 -9.07 5.89 -13.35
N PRO A 56 -10.15 5.38 -13.96
CA PRO A 56 -11.47 5.39 -13.34
C PRO A 56 -11.59 4.28 -12.29
N PHE A 57 -10.88 4.41 -11.16
CA PHE A 57 -10.84 3.41 -10.10
C PHE A 57 -12.21 3.08 -9.50
N GLU A 58 -13.15 4.03 -9.52
CA GLU A 58 -14.53 3.84 -9.05
C GLU A 58 -15.34 2.88 -9.93
N LYS A 59 -14.88 2.58 -11.16
CA LYS A 59 -15.54 1.67 -12.09
C LYS A 59 -14.93 0.25 -12.09
N LEU A 60 -13.88 0.03 -11.31
CA LEU A 60 -13.26 -1.28 -11.21
C LEU A 60 -14.18 -2.25 -10.49
N SER A 61 -14.24 -3.48 -11.00
CA SER A 61 -14.92 -4.58 -10.33
C SER A 61 -14.17 -4.99 -9.05
N GLU A 62 -14.88 -5.66 -8.14
CA GLU A 62 -14.30 -6.14 -6.88
C GLU A 62 -13.10 -7.07 -7.10
N GLY A 63 -13.16 -7.92 -8.13
CA GLY A 63 -12.05 -8.79 -8.52
C GLY A 63 -10.81 -8.00 -8.96
N GLU A 64 -11.01 -6.89 -9.67
CA GLU A 64 -9.91 -6.02 -10.10
C GLU A 64 -9.28 -5.24 -8.94
N LEU A 65 -10.05 -4.89 -7.92
CA LEU A 65 -9.54 -4.23 -6.71
C LEU A 65 -8.61 -5.15 -5.90
N LEU A 66 -8.88 -6.45 -5.91
CA LEU A 66 -8.10 -7.46 -5.19
C LEU A 66 -6.85 -7.95 -5.96
N LEU A 67 -6.69 -7.56 -7.22
CA LEU A 67 -5.55 -7.95 -8.04
C LEU A 67 -4.23 -7.46 -7.42
N GLY A 68 -3.24 -8.36 -7.38
CA GLY A 68 -1.89 -8.06 -6.89
C GLY A 68 -1.74 -8.08 -5.37
N MET A 69 -2.79 -8.41 -4.61
CA MET A 69 -2.68 -8.67 -3.17
C MET A 69 -2.37 -10.15 -2.91
N ASP A 70 -1.42 -10.44 -2.01
CA ASP A 70 -1.20 -11.81 -1.53
C ASP A 70 -2.07 -12.09 -0.30
N HIS A 71 -3.30 -12.54 -0.55
CA HIS A 71 -4.26 -12.89 0.49
C HIS A 71 -3.75 -14.05 1.36
N SER A 72 -2.86 -14.90 0.83
CA SER A 72 -2.32 -16.05 1.56
C SER A 72 -1.43 -15.63 2.73
N THR A 73 -0.92 -14.39 2.73
CA THR A 73 -0.13 -13.84 3.85
C THR A 73 -0.97 -13.68 5.12
N ILE A 74 -2.27 -13.42 5.01
CA ILE A 74 -3.17 -13.36 6.18
C ILE A 74 -3.26 -14.73 6.85
N PHE A 75 -3.47 -15.78 6.06
CA PHE A 75 -3.54 -17.16 6.58
C PHE A 75 -2.21 -17.60 7.18
N ARG A 76 -1.08 -17.29 6.52
CA ARG A 76 0.26 -17.59 7.03
C ARG A 76 0.64 -16.80 8.28
N GLY A 77 0.14 -15.56 8.40
CA GLY A 77 0.39 -14.69 9.54
C GLY A 77 -0.39 -15.11 10.77
N LEU A 78 -1.69 -15.43 10.60
CA LEU A 78 -2.57 -15.77 11.71
C LEU A 78 -2.46 -17.24 12.15
N ARG A 79 -2.09 -18.17 11.25
CA ARG A 79 -1.89 -19.61 11.55
C ARG A 79 -3.05 -20.19 12.37
N HIS A 80 -2.76 -20.71 13.57
CA HIS A 80 -3.74 -21.32 14.47
C HIS A 80 -4.69 -20.29 15.10
N GLU A 81 -4.32 -19.01 15.14
CA GLU A 81 -5.15 -17.92 15.66
C GLU A 81 -6.18 -17.39 14.66
N LEU A 82 -6.17 -17.88 13.41
CA LEU A 82 -7.10 -17.42 12.38
C LEU A 82 -8.57 -17.51 12.83
N LEU A 83 -8.96 -18.65 13.41
CA LEU A 83 -10.34 -18.85 13.87
C LEU A 83 -10.66 -18.03 15.13
N SER A 84 -9.67 -17.81 16.01
CA SER A 84 -9.80 -16.93 17.17
C SER A 84 -10.07 -15.49 16.75
N VAL A 85 -9.29 -14.99 15.78
CA VAL A 85 -9.44 -13.64 15.23
C VAL A 85 -10.76 -13.50 14.48
N LEU A 86 -11.11 -14.49 13.64
CA LEU A 86 -12.40 -14.51 12.95
C LEU A 86 -13.57 -14.45 13.95
N LYS A 87 -13.53 -15.27 15.00
CA LYS A 87 -14.53 -15.25 16.07
C LYS A 87 -14.59 -13.88 16.76
N ALA A 88 -13.44 -13.29 17.07
CA ALA A 88 -13.40 -11.97 17.70
C ALA A 88 -14.03 -10.88 16.81
N ILE A 89 -13.77 -10.91 15.50
CA ILE A 89 -14.40 -10.00 14.52
C ILE A 89 -15.92 -10.20 14.50
N LEU A 90 -16.39 -11.44 14.44
CA LEU A 90 -17.83 -11.76 14.43
C LEU A 90 -18.57 -11.33 15.70
N LEU A 91 -17.86 -11.24 16.83
CA LEU A 91 -18.40 -10.78 18.10
C LEU A 91 -18.22 -9.27 18.32
N GLU A 92 -17.79 -8.52 17.29
CA GLU A 92 -17.43 -7.09 17.39
C GLU A 92 -16.42 -6.83 18.53
N GLY A 93 -15.55 -7.80 18.77
CA GLY A 93 -14.53 -7.75 19.79
C GLY A 93 -13.45 -6.73 19.46
N LYS A 94 -12.84 -6.16 20.50
CA LYS A 94 -11.67 -5.28 20.35
C LYS A 94 -10.44 -6.14 20.07
N VAL A 95 -9.96 -6.12 18.83
CA VAL A 95 -8.79 -6.89 18.38
C VAL A 95 -7.58 -5.95 18.24
N LEU A 96 -6.51 -6.23 18.97
CA LEU A 96 -5.20 -5.60 18.78
C LEU A 96 -4.30 -6.58 18.04
N VAL A 97 -3.85 -6.22 16.84
CA VAL A 97 -2.89 -7.01 16.06
C VAL A 97 -1.52 -6.35 16.18
N TYR A 98 -0.49 -7.14 16.50
CA TYR A 98 0.90 -6.70 16.48
C TYR A 98 1.70 -7.57 15.52
N SER A 99 2.63 -6.96 14.79
CA SER A 99 3.64 -7.64 13.96
C SER A 99 4.97 -6.94 14.19
N ALA A 100 6.06 -7.72 14.27
CA ALA A 100 7.42 -7.19 14.29
C ALA A 100 7.96 -6.90 12.88
N SER A 101 7.15 -7.18 11.85
CA SER A 101 7.51 -7.13 10.43
C SER A 101 6.41 -6.49 9.59
#